data_AF-A0A9P5P505-F1
#
_entry.id   AF-A0A9P5P505-F1
#
_cell.length_a   1.000
_cell.length_b   1.000
_cell.length_c   1.000
_cell.angle_alpha   90.00
_cell.angle_beta   90.00
_cell.angle_gamma   90.00
#
_symmetry.space_group_name_H-M   'P 1'
#
loop_
_entity.id
_entity.type
_entity.pdbx_description
1 polymer ?
#
loop_
_entity_poly.entity_id
_entity_poly.type
_entity_poly.pdbx_seq_one_letter_code
_entity_poly.pdbx_strand_id
1 'polypeptide(L)'
;MVQGTSRLPWTEEEDRLLVEAVKKAPGDKNPSNWRIIEAYVPNRSNKDCRKRWFSKLGSKHGGRGLWRPEEDEILLRAIEKHGLKWTRVAAEVKTRNSDQCAKRWKDTLNPDIDRTSWTAEEDKKLVEAVEQHGHHWAKIVKACFPGRTGLAAKNR
;
A
#
# COMPACT_ATOMS: atom_id res chain seq x y z
N MET A 1 -32.93 -11.99 -2.63
CA MET A 1 -32.23 -12.18 -3.91
C MET A 1 -30.79 -11.73 -3.69
N VAL A 2 -29.83 -12.66 -3.73
CA VAL A 2 -28.41 -12.36 -3.53
C VAL A 2 -27.88 -11.81 -4.86
N GLN A 3 -27.80 -10.48 -4.99
CA GLN A 3 -27.24 -9.87 -6.19
C GLN A 3 -25.72 -10.06 -6.18
N GLY A 4 -25.24 -10.79 -7.19
CA GLY A 4 -23.85 -11.19 -7.34
C GLY A 4 -22.91 -10.00 -7.48
N THR A 5 -21.69 -10.18 -6.98
CA THR A 5 -20.57 -9.24 -7.09
C THR A 5 -20.33 -8.88 -8.55
N SER A 6 -20.62 -7.63 -8.92
CA SER A 6 -20.41 -7.12 -10.27
C SER A 6 -18.91 -7.01 -10.58
N ARG A 7 -18.46 -7.72 -11.64
CA ARG A 7 -17.14 -7.53 -12.27
C ARG A 7 -17.07 -6.26 -13.13
N LEU A 8 -18.10 -5.41 -13.12
CA LEU A 8 -18.21 -4.27 -14.00
C LEU A 8 -17.23 -3.15 -13.59
N PRO A 9 -16.74 -2.35 -14.56
CA PRO A 9 -15.96 -1.14 -14.29
C PRO A 9 -16.71 -0.21 -13.34
N TRP A 10 -15.98 0.51 -12.50
CA TRP A 10 -16.56 1.54 -11.62
C TRP A 10 -16.94 2.77 -12.45
N THR A 11 -18.15 3.25 -12.23
CA THR A 11 -18.67 4.49 -12.81
C THR A 11 -18.29 5.70 -11.95
N GLU A 12 -18.37 6.90 -12.52
CA GLU A 12 -18.16 8.14 -11.76
C GLU A 12 -19.19 8.34 -10.65
N GLU A 13 -20.43 7.90 -10.88
CA GLU A 13 -21.49 7.98 -9.87
C GLU A 13 -21.19 7.05 -8.69
N GLU A 14 -20.77 5.81 -8.95
CA GLU A 14 -20.35 4.89 -7.88
C GLU A 14 -19.13 5.42 -7.11
N ASP A 15 -18.18 6.06 -7.79
CA ASP A 15 -17.05 6.73 -7.14
C ASP A 15 -17.51 7.89 -6.24
N ARG A 16 -18.44 8.73 -6.71
CA ARG A 16 -19.02 9.82 -5.92
C ARG A 16 -19.71 9.29 -4.66
N LEU A 17 -20.58 8.28 -4.82
CA LEU A 17 -21.28 7.62 -3.72
C LEU A 17 -20.31 7.02 -2.71
N LEU A 18 -19.25 6.34 -3.19
CA LEU A 18 -18.23 5.76 -2.32
C LEU A 18 -17.46 6.83 -1.54
N VAL A 19 -17.11 7.96 -2.16
CA VAL A 19 -16.45 9.08 -1.48
C VAL A 19 -17.34 9.70 -0.42
N GLU A 20 -18.60 9.92 -0.72
CA GLU A 20 -19.56 10.48 0.23
C GLU A 20 -19.81 9.53 1.41
N ALA A 21 -20.00 8.24 1.14
CA ALA A 21 -20.19 7.21 2.15
C ALA A 21 -18.99 7.12 3.11
N VAL A 22 -17.75 7.21 2.59
CA VAL A 22 -16.55 7.20 3.43
C VAL A 22 -16.44 8.45 4.29
N LYS A 23 -16.83 9.63 3.78
CA LYS A 23 -16.86 10.88 4.59
C LYS A 23 -17.89 10.85 5.71
N LYS A 24 -19.03 10.17 5.49
CA LYS A 24 -20.12 10.04 6.47
C LYS A 24 -19.91 8.90 7.47
N ALA A 25 -19.07 7.92 7.15
CA ALA A 25 -18.83 6.78 8.02
C ALA A 25 -18.15 7.21 9.34
N PRO A 26 -18.65 6.77 10.51
CA PRO A 26 -18.04 7.10 11.79
C PRO A 26 -16.67 6.44 11.95
N GLY A 27 -15.69 7.21 12.39
CA GLY A 27 -14.29 6.82 12.53
C GLY A 27 -13.35 7.91 12.00
N ASP A 28 -12.06 7.82 12.32
CA ASP A 28 -11.04 8.72 11.76
C ASP A 28 -11.07 8.70 10.22
N LYS A 29 -10.25 9.57 9.58
CA LYS A 29 -9.98 9.74 8.12
C LYS A 29 -9.79 8.45 7.30
N ASN A 30 -9.85 7.32 7.97
CA ASN A 30 -9.78 5.99 7.45
C ASN A 30 -10.98 5.13 7.94
N PRO A 31 -11.92 4.78 7.04
CA PRO A 31 -13.03 3.90 7.38
C PRO A 31 -12.54 2.48 7.71
N SER A 32 -12.89 2.02 8.90
CA SER A 32 -12.65 0.65 9.38
C SER A 32 -13.86 -0.26 9.14
N ASN A 33 -15.07 0.31 9.04
CA ASN A 33 -16.32 -0.43 8.91
C ASN A 33 -16.93 -0.36 7.50
N TRP A 34 -16.39 -1.14 6.57
CA TRP A 34 -16.82 -1.21 5.17
C TRP A 34 -18.22 -1.80 4.97
N ARG A 35 -18.79 -2.46 5.98
CA ARG A 35 -20.19 -2.96 5.93
C ARG A 35 -21.21 -1.82 5.94
N ILE A 36 -20.90 -0.71 6.62
CA ILE A 36 -21.75 0.48 6.60
C ILE A 36 -21.70 1.12 5.21
N ILE A 37 -20.51 1.21 4.63
CA ILE A 37 -20.28 1.85 3.32
C ILE A 37 -21.01 1.11 2.19
N GLU A 38 -21.07 -0.23 2.24
CA GLU A 38 -21.81 -1.06 1.28
C GLU A 38 -23.29 -0.68 1.16
N ALA A 39 -23.93 -0.23 2.24
CA ALA A 39 -25.33 0.20 2.21
C ALA A 39 -25.56 1.47 1.36
N TYR A 40 -24.51 2.24 1.07
CA TYR A 40 -24.58 3.49 0.31
C TYR A 40 -24.07 3.37 -1.13
N VAL A 41 -23.49 2.22 -1.51
CA VAL A 41 -22.98 1.99 -2.88
C VAL A 41 -23.68 0.76 -3.46
N PRO A 42 -24.83 0.95 -4.16
CA PRO A 42 -25.62 -0.16 -4.65
C PRO A 42 -24.81 -1.03 -5.61
N ASN A 43 -25.06 -2.35 -5.59
CA ASN A 43 -24.39 -3.35 -6.44
C ASN A 43 -22.87 -3.51 -6.21
N ARG A 44 -22.30 -2.87 -5.19
CA ARG A 44 -20.89 -3.02 -4.80
C ARG A 44 -20.80 -3.59 -3.40
N SER A 45 -20.14 -4.74 -3.26
CA SER A 45 -19.93 -5.32 -1.94
C SER A 45 -18.98 -4.46 -1.09
N ASN A 46 -18.95 -4.69 0.23
CA ASN A 46 -17.93 -4.08 1.09
C ASN A 46 -16.49 -4.35 0.59
N LYS A 47 -16.24 -5.52 -0.01
CA LYS A 47 -14.92 -5.88 -0.57
C LYS A 47 -14.60 -5.05 -1.79
N ASP A 48 -15.58 -4.82 -2.66
CA ASP A 48 -15.42 -3.99 -3.86
C ASP A 48 -15.19 -2.53 -3.48
N CYS A 49 -16.01 -2.00 -2.57
CA CYS A 49 -15.87 -0.64 -2.03
C CYS A 49 -14.50 -0.43 -1.40
N ARG A 50 -14.06 -1.37 -0.56
CA ARG A 50 -12.72 -1.36 0.03
C ARG A 50 -11.66 -1.36 -1.07
N LYS A 51 -11.68 -2.34 -1.97
CA LYS A 51 -10.69 -2.45 -3.05
C LYS A 51 -10.63 -1.15 -3.85
N ARG A 52 -11.76 -0.60 -4.28
CA ARG A 52 -11.83 0.65 -5.03
C ARG A 52 -11.25 1.84 -4.27
N TRP A 53 -11.62 1.98 -3.00
CA TRP A 53 -11.09 3.03 -2.14
C TRP A 53 -9.57 2.94 -2.04
N PHE A 54 -9.04 1.80 -1.63
CA PHE A 54 -7.60 1.63 -1.44
C PHE A 54 -6.81 1.71 -2.75
N SER A 55 -7.39 1.32 -3.90
CA SER A 55 -6.71 1.32 -5.20
C SER A 55 -6.76 2.65 -5.96
N LYS A 56 -7.82 3.47 -5.85
CA LYS A 56 -8.00 4.66 -6.70
C LYS A 56 -8.50 5.92 -5.98
N LEU A 57 -9.40 5.80 -5.01
CA LEU A 57 -10.09 6.96 -4.43
C LEU A 57 -9.49 7.45 -3.10
N GLY A 58 -9.05 6.53 -2.26
CA GLY A 58 -8.52 6.79 -0.93
C GLY A 58 -7.33 7.73 -0.98
N SER A 59 -6.40 7.54 -1.92
CA SER A 59 -5.30 8.49 -2.08
C SER A 59 -5.80 9.90 -2.37
N LYS A 60 -6.84 10.08 -3.20
CA LYS A 60 -7.37 11.42 -3.59
C LYS A 60 -8.11 12.14 -2.47
N HIS A 61 -8.60 11.38 -1.49
CA HIS A 61 -9.47 11.87 -0.44
C HIS A 61 -8.91 11.63 0.96
N GLY A 62 -7.57 11.55 1.10
CA GLY A 62 -6.89 11.44 2.39
C GLY A 62 -7.04 10.10 3.12
N GLY A 63 -7.60 9.09 2.45
CA GLY A 63 -7.67 7.71 2.92
C GLY A 63 -6.38 6.93 2.65
N ARG A 64 -6.24 5.77 3.30
CA ARG A 64 -5.10 4.84 3.26
C ARG A 64 -4.80 4.24 1.86
N GLY A 65 -4.55 5.05 0.82
CA GLY A 65 -4.32 4.58 -0.56
C GLY A 65 -2.86 4.41 -0.94
N LEU A 66 -2.60 4.30 -2.26
CA LEU A 66 -1.25 4.37 -2.85
C LEU A 66 -0.52 5.63 -2.37
N TRP A 67 0.80 5.52 -2.20
CA TRP A 67 1.67 6.69 -2.00
C TRP A 67 1.64 7.57 -3.24
N ARG A 68 1.35 8.84 -3.03
CA ARG A 68 1.40 9.83 -4.09
C ARG A 68 2.82 10.36 -4.27
N PRO A 69 3.19 10.83 -5.48
CA PRO A 69 4.47 11.50 -5.69
C PRO A 69 4.68 12.67 -4.70
N GLU A 70 3.63 13.44 -4.42
CA GLU A 70 3.73 14.56 -3.47
C GLU A 70 3.98 14.08 -2.02
N GLU A 71 3.43 12.92 -1.64
CA GLU A 71 3.72 12.32 -0.33
C GLU A 71 5.16 11.80 -0.26
N ASP A 72 5.66 11.20 -1.35
CA ASP A 72 7.04 10.73 -1.43
C ASP A 72 8.02 11.91 -1.34
N GLU A 73 7.74 13.03 -2.01
CA GLU A 73 8.55 14.26 -1.91
C GLU A 73 8.60 14.81 -0.48
N ILE A 74 7.45 14.93 0.18
CA ILE A 74 7.39 15.41 1.57
C ILE A 74 8.14 14.44 2.49
N LEU A 75 7.99 13.13 2.29
CA LEU A 75 8.68 12.13 3.08
C LEU A 75 10.20 12.20 2.87
N LEU A 76 10.69 12.35 1.64
CA LEU A 76 12.12 12.49 1.35
C LEU A 76 12.71 13.74 2.02
N ARG A 77 12.05 14.90 1.90
CA ARG A 77 12.48 16.14 2.57
C ARG A 77 12.47 16.01 4.09
N ALA A 78 11.45 15.36 4.65
CA ALA A 78 11.37 15.13 6.09
C ALA A 78 12.46 14.17 6.59
N ILE A 79 12.83 13.16 5.78
CA ILE A 79 13.97 12.27 6.07
C ILE A 79 15.28 13.03 6.01
N GLU A 80 15.49 13.91 5.03
CA GLU A 80 16.69 14.76 4.96
C GLU A 80 16.82 15.64 6.22
N LYS A 81 15.71 16.22 6.67
CA LYS A 81 15.67 17.11 7.85
C LYS A 81 15.78 16.38 9.19
N HIS A 82 15.21 15.18 9.31
CA HIS A 82 15.06 14.50 10.60
C HIS A 82 15.79 13.16 10.72
N GLY A 83 16.39 12.69 9.63
CA GLY A 83 16.88 11.32 9.49
C GLY A 83 15.74 10.30 9.57
N LEU A 84 16.07 9.06 9.92
CA LEU A 84 15.11 7.95 10.04
C LEU A 84 14.29 8.00 11.35
N LYS A 85 14.04 9.20 11.90
CA LYS A 85 13.20 9.42 13.09
C LYS A 85 11.73 9.43 12.68
N TRP A 86 11.18 8.24 12.43
CA TRP A 86 9.88 8.04 11.78
C TRP A 86 8.70 8.79 12.41
N THR A 87 8.69 8.96 13.74
CA THR A 87 7.65 9.74 14.42
C THR A 87 7.68 11.21 13.99
N ARG A 88 8.87 11.81 13.81
CA ARG A 88 9.02 13.19 13.32
C ARG A 88 8.72 13.29 11.83
N VAL A 89 9.20 12.32 11.04
CA VAL A 89 8.91 12.25 9.60
C VAL A 89 7.40 12.18 9.35
N ALA A 90 6.69 11.31 10.06
CA ALA A 90 5.24 11.18 9.95
C ALA A 90 4.50 12.46 10.36
N ALA A 91 5.00 13.22 11.34
CA ALA A 91 4.43 14.50 11.74
C ALA A 91 4.51 15.56 10.62
N GLU A 92 5.51 15.50 9.74
CA GLU A 92 5.59 16.37 8.56
C GLU A 92 4.73 15.86 7.40
N VAL A 93 4.72 14.55 7.16
CA VAL A 93 3.90 13.93 6.10
C VAL A 93 2.41 14.12 6.37
N LYS A 94 1.98 14.06 7.64
CA LYS A 94 0.59 14.27 8.15
C LYS A 94 -0.49 13.31 7.62
N THR A 95 -0.30 12.71 6.46
CA THR A 95 -1.22 11.76 5.81
C THR A 95 -0.88 10.31 6.11
N ARG A 96 0.31 10.05 6.66
CA ARG A 96 0.87 8.72 6.92
C ARG A 96 1.41 8.63 8.34
N ASN A 97 1.34 7.44 8.93
CA ASN A 97 1.93 7.19 10.24
C ASN A 97 3.41 6.76 10.11
N SER A 98 4.11 6.67 11.25
CA SER A 98 5.53 6.33 11.33
C SER A 98 5.87 5.02 10.62
N ASP A 99 5.07 3.99 10.83
CA ASP A 99 5.33 2.65 10.29
C ASP A 99 5.16 2.62 8.77
N GLN A 100 4.17 3.35 8.25
CA GLN A 100 3.96 3.51 6.82
C GLN A 100 5.12 4.25 6.18
N CYS A 101 5.58 5.35 6.79
CA CYS A 101 6.74 6.10 6.32
C CYS A 101 8.00 5.21 6.29
N ALA A 102 8.27 4.49 7.38
CA ALA A 102 9.39 3.57 7.47
C ALA A 102 9.32 2.46 6.41
N LYS A 103 8.13 1.88 6.22
CA LYS A 103 7.90 0.86 5.20
C LYS A 103 8.13 1.41 3.80
N ARG A 104 7.60 2.60 3.49
CA ARG A 104 7.75 3.24 2.17
C ARG A 104 9.21 3.51 1.83
N TRP A 105 9.96 4.02 2.80
CA TRP A 105 11.40 4.19 2.65
C TRP A 105 12.10 2.86 2.38
N LYS A 106 11.93 1.88 3.29
CA LYS A 106 12.59 0.58 3.23
C LYS A 106 12.29 -0.21 1.97
N ASP A 107 11.05 -0.18 1.50
CA ASP A 107 10.59 -1.03 0.41
C ASP A 107 10.62 -0.32 -0.96
N THR A 108 10.76 1.01 -1.01
CA THR A 108 10.64 1.75 -2.29
C THR A 108 11.60 2.92 -2.47
N LEU A 109 11.73 3.81 -1.50
CA LEU A 109 12.41 5.11 -1.73
C LEU A 109 13.88 5.14 -1.34
N ASN A 110 14.36 4.20 -0.53
CA ASN A 110 15.77 4.15 -0.17
C ASN A 110 16.64 4.01 -1.44
N PRO A 111 17.59 4.94 -1.70
CA PRO A 111 18.45 4.88 -2.87
C PRO A 111 19.27 3.59 -2.95
N ASP A 112 19.62 2.99 -1.80
CA ASP A 112 20.43 1.78 -1.71
C ASP A 112 19.68 0.50 -2.15
N ILE A 113 18.40 0.61 -2.51
CA ILE A 113 17.62 -0.53 -3.01
C ILE A 113 18.06 -0.85 -4.44
N ASP A 114 18.44 -2.10 -4.66
CA ASP A 114 18.60 -2.66 -5.99
C ASP A 114 17.24 -2.85 -6.66
N ARG A 115 17.08 -2.19 -7.82
CA ARG A 115 15.86 -2.19 -8.65
C ARG A 115 16.11 -2.82 -10.03
N THR A 116 17.25 -3.49 -10.21
CA THR A 116 17.55 -4.20 -11.45
C THR A 116 16.55 -5.34 -11.68
N SER A 117 16.38 -5.72 -12.95
CA SER A 117 15.56 -6.87 -13.33
C SER A 117 16.15 -8.16 -12.77
N TRP A 118 15.28 -9.08 -12.35
CA TRP A 118 15.68 -10.42 -11.93
C TRP A 118 16.32 -11.18 -13.09
N THR A 119 17.50 -11.76 -12.87
CA THR A 119 18.12 -12.70 -13.81
C THR A 119 17.58 -14.11 -13.61
N ALA A 120 17.77 -14.99 -14.60
CA ALA A 120 17.36 -16.39 -14.50
C ALA A 120 18.11 -17.13 -13.37
N GLU A 121 19.37 -16.76 -13.13
CA GLU A 121 20.19 -17.28 -12.03
C GLU A 121 19.65 -16.83 -10.67
N GLU A 122 19.23 -15.56 -10.56
CA GLU A 122 18.61 -15.04 -9.34
C GLU A 122 17.26 -15.70 -9.07
N ASP A 123 16.45 -15.95 -10.11
CA ASP A 123 15.18 -16.66 -9.99
C ASP A 123 15.39 -18.08 -9.47
N LYS A 124 16.34 -18.81 -10.06
CA LYS A 124 16.69 -20.16 -9.62
C LYS A 124 17.13 -20.15 -8.15
N LYS A 125 18.00 -19.21 -7.78
CA LYS A 125 18.47 -19.03 -6.40
C LYS A 125 17.33 -18.66 -5.45
N LEU A 126 16.34 -17.90 -5.91
CA LEU A 126 15.19 -17.50 -5.10
C LEU A 126 14.29 -18.71 -4.81
N VAL A 127 14.03 -19.56 -5.81
CA VAL A 127 13.27 -20.80 -5.64
C VAL A 127 13.96 -21.71 -4.62
N GLU A 128 15.27 -21.97 -4.78
CA GLU A 128 16.05 -22.78 -3.85
C GLU A 128 16.03 -22.20 -2.42
N ALA A 129 16.16 -20.87 -2.29
CA ALA A 129 16.11 -20.20 -0.99
C ALA A 129 14.72 -20.30 -0.32
N VAL A 130 13.64 -20.27 -1.10
CA VAL A 130 12.26 -20.46 -0.59
C VAL A 130 12.04 -21.92 -0.16
N GLU A 131 12.59 -22.90 -0.87
CA GLU A 131 12.54 -24.30 -0.45
C GLU A 131 13.27 -24.53 0.88
N GLN A 132 14.43 -23.88 1.06
CA GLN A 132 15.26 -24.03 2.26
C GLN A 132 14.78 -23.21 3.47
N HIS A 133 14.18 -22.05 3.24
CA HIS A 133 13.85 -21.09 4.29
C HIS A 133 12.37 -20.72 4.36
N GLY A 134 11.52 -21.30 3.54
CA GLY A 134 10.11 -20.94 3.41
C GLY A 134 9.92 -19.48 2.98
N HIS A 135 8.77 -18.89 3.29
CA HIS A 135 8.45 -17.50 2.90
C HIS A 135 9.03 -16.43 3.85
N HIS A 136 10.21 -16.69 4.45
CA HIS A 136 10.90 -15.74 5.30
C HIS A 136 11.70 -14.73 4.44
N TRP A 137 11.00 -13.90 3.66
CA TRP A 137 11.58 -13.00 2.66
C TRP A 137 12.71 -12.11 3.18
N ALA A 138 12.57 -11.56 4.39
CA ALA A 138 13.61 -10.72 5.00
C ALA A 138 14.91 -11.50 5.27
N LYS A 139 14.80 -12.79 5.64
CA LYS A 139 15.93 -13.68 5.83
C LYS A 139 16.56 -14.04 4.49
N ILE A 140 15.74 -14.39 3.50
CA ILE A 140 16.18 -14.75 2.14
C ILE A 140 16.97 -13.62 1.51
N VAL A 141 16.44 -12.39 1.48
CA VAL A 141 17.16 -11.28 0.84
C VAL A 141 18.45 -10.93 1.58
N LYS A 142 18.46 -10.99 2.92
CA LYS A 142 19.66 -10.76 3.71
C LYS A 142 20.77 -11.78 3.40
N ALA A 143 20.40 -13.04 3.14
CA ALA A 143 21.35 -14.11 2.89
C ALA A 143 21.78 -14.20 1.42
N CYS A 144 20.86 -13.97 0.48
CA CYS A 144 21.02 -14.38 -0.91
C CYS A 144 21.03 -13.20 -1.90
N PHE A 145 20.42 -12.08 -1.56
CA PHE A 145 20.16 -10.95 -2.46
C PHE A 145 20.44 -9.60 -1.77
N PRO A 146 21.71 -9.30 -1.44
CA PRO A 146 22.07 -8.03 -0.81
C PRO A 146 21.62 -6.86 -1.69
N GLY A 147 21.04 -5.83 -1.07
CA GLY A 147 20.48 -4.67 -1.78
C GLY A 147 19.03 -4.84 -2.23
N ARG A 148 18.51 -6.07 -2.40
CA ARG A 148 17.09 -6.28 -2.71
C ARG A 148 16.22 -6.29 -1.46
N THR A 149 14.97 -5.88 -1.61
CA THR A 149 13.99 -5.84 -0.51
C THR A 149 13.21 -7.14 -0.45
N GLY A 150 12.75 -7.49 0.76
CA GLY A 150 11.86 -8.65 0.91
C GLY A 150 10.55 -8.50 0.12
N LEU A 151 10.11 -7.26 -0.14
CA LEU A 151 8.97 -7.00 -1.02
C LEU A 151 9.30 -7.34 -2.48
N ALA A 152 10.49 -6.97 -2.96
CA ALA A 152 10.94 -7.30 -4.31
C ALA A 152 11.01 -8.82 -4.53
N ALA A 153 11.59 -9.56 -3.58
CA ALA A 153 11.66 -11.02 -3.63
C ALA A 153 10.28 -11.70 -3.57
N LYS A 154 9.37 -11.19 -2.72
CA LYS A 154 8.00 -11.72 -2.65
C LYS A 154 7.21 -11.51 -3.94
N ASN A 155 7.46 -10.41 -4.64
CA ASN A 155 6.75 -10.05 -5.86
C ASN A 155 7.34 -10.71 -7.12
N ARG A 156 8.47 -11.40 -6.98
CA ARG A 156 9.04 -12.21 -8.06
C ARG A 156 8.37 -13.57 -8.10
#